data_AF-A0A2S3UT02-F1
#
_entry.id   AF-A0A2S3UT02-F1
#
_cell.length_a   1.000
_cell.length_b   1.000
_cell.length_c   1.000
_cell.angle_alpha   90.00
_cell.angle_beta   90.00
_cell.angle_gamma   90.00
#
_symmetry.space_group_name_H-M   'P 1'
#
loop_
_entity.id
_entity.type
_entity.pdbx_description
1 polymer ?
#
loop_
_entity_poly.entity_id
_entity_poly.type
_entity_poly.pdbx_seq_one_letter_code
_entity_poly.pdbx_strand_id
1 'polypeptide(L)'
;MSLRDWYPLALSRDITPGTSAGTRVEGHEFVVWRDAGGAAHIWEDRCPHRGMKMSFGFVRGDHIACLYHGWQYDSEGQCRHIPAHPDLDVPATIRIARFAVLEAGGIIWGCFNEVDGNLPRAPELPAATTPVRSLFIDCPAQRLTALIADIPFEGSAPNVTTRTGRIVGITLGDNVLIAAVQPVSGSESALHLIATGALESQHLKQISTWSEQLRREVEALTSKDNDGEIAA
;
A
#
# COMPACT_ATOMS: atom_id res chain seq x y z
N MET A 1 -15.79 -7.96 -4.40
CA MET A 1 -15.33 -6.69 -3.80
C MET A 1 -15.71 -5.53 -4.73
N SER A 2 -16.00 -4.34 -4.22
CA SER A 2 -16.29 -3.13 -5.05
C SER A 2 -15.03 -2.26 -5.27
N LEU A 3 -13.84 -2.85 -5.17
CA LEU A 3 -12.56 -2.18 -5.22
C LEU A 3 -12.11 -1.96 -6.69
N ARG A 4 -12.74 -1.00 -7.37
CA ARG A 4 -12.60 -0.82 -8.82
C ARG A 4 -11.55 0.20 -9.27
N ASP A 5 -10.90 0.88 -8.32
CA ASP A 5 -9.88 1.90 -8.55
C ASP A 5 -8.46 1.37 -8.33
N TRP A 6 -7.46 2.23 -8.57
CA TRP A 6 -6.10 2.05 -8.07
C TRP A 6 -5.98 2.50 -6.61
N TYR A 7 -5.41 1.64 -5.77
CA TYR A 7 -5.16 1.89 -4.35
C TYR A 7 -3.65 1.84 -4.11
N PRO A 8 -3.06 2.83 -3.41
CA PRO A 8 -1.66 2.76 -3.02
C PRO A 8 -1.51 1.71 -1.91
N LEU A 9 -0.46 0.89 -1.97
CA LEU A 9 -0.28 -0.24 -1.03
C LEU A 9 1.03 -0.21 -0.26
N ALA A 10 2.09 0.30 -0.87
CA ALA A 10 3.42 0.37 -0.30
C ALA A 10 4.30 1.33 -1.11
N LEU A 11 5.37 1.83 -0.49
CA LEU A 11 6.47 2.42 -1.26
C LEU A 11 7.24 1.30 -1.97
N SER A 12 7.57 1.51 -3.23
CA SER A 12 8.22 0.51 -4.10
C SER A 12 9.51 -0.06 -3.49
N ARG A 13 10.31 0.81 -2.87
CA ARG A 13 11.58 0.43 -2.21
C ARG A 13 11.42 -0.37 -0.92
N ASP A 14 10.25 -0.33 -0.28
CA ASP A 14 10.01 -1.01 0.99
C ASP A 14 9.73 -2.50 0.75
N ILE A 15 9.36 -2.88 -0.48
CA ILE A 15 9.25 -4.27 -0.95
C ILE A 15 10.47 -4.56 -1.83
N THR A 16 11.55 -5.04 -1.22
CA THR A 16 12.80 -5.34 -1.92
C THR A 16 12.72 -6.66 -2.70
N PRO A 17 13.56 -6.87 -3.73
CA PRO A 17 13.57 -8.13 -4.48
C PRO A 17 13.73 -9.34 -3.57
N GLY A 18 12.90 -10.36 -3.77
CA GLY A 18 12.88 -11.56 -2.93
C GLY A 18 12.16 -11.42 -1.59
N THR A 19 11.33 -10.39 -1.40
CA THR A 19 10.56 -10.19 -0.16
C THR A 19 9.05 -10.06 -0.42
N SER A 20 8.27 -10.24 0.65
CA SER A 20 6.82 -10.13 0.66
C SER A 20 6.36 -9.38 1.90
N ALA A 21 5.24 -8.66 1.80
CA ALA A 21 4.59 -7.99 2.91
C ALA A 21 3.07 -8.08 2.78
N GLY A 22 2.39 -8.19 3.92
CA GLY A 22 0.93 -8.10 3.98
C GLY A 22 0.47 -6.65 3.93
N THR A 23 -0.66 -6.41 3.27
CA THR A 23 -1.35 -5.10 3.22
C THR A 23 -2.86 -5.32 3.25
N ARG A 24 -3.63 -4.26 3.45
CA ARG A 24 -5.09 -4.34 3.49
C ARG A 24 -5.77 -3.19 2.78
N VAL A 25 -6.87 -3.46 2.10
CA VAL A 25 -7.71 -2.41 1.51
C VAL A 25 -9.16 -2.67 1.89
N GLU A 26 -9.77 -1.68 2.55
CA GLU A 26 -11.15 -1.75 3.06
C GLU A 26 -11.41 -3.06 3.84
N GLY A 27 -10.44 -3.47 4.66
CA GLY A 27 -10.49 -4.68 5.49
C GLY A 27 -10.06 -5.97 4.80
N HIS A 28 -9.95 -6.02 3.48
CA HIS A 28 -9.52 -7.20 2.72
C HIS A 28 -8.00 -7.35 2.75
N GLU A 29 -7.50 -8.59 2.85
CA GLU A 29 -6.07 -8.88 3.04
C GLU A 29 -5.38 -9.28 1.72
N PHE A 30 -4.26 -8.62 1.42
CA PHE A 30 -3.48 -8.85 0.21
C PHE A 30 -2.00 -9.00 0.56
N VAL A 31 -1.27 -9.74 -0.27
CA VAL A 31 0.20 -9.79 -0.21
C VAL A 31 0.75 -9.00 -1.39
N VAL A 32 1.66 -8.09 -1.09
CA VAL A 32 2.55 -7.47 -2.08
C VAL A 32 3.89 -8.17 -1.98
N TRP A 33 4.43 -8.64 -3.09
CA TRP A 33 5.73 -9.27 -3.10
C TRP A 33 6.50 -8.92 -4.36
N ARG A 34 7.83 -9.02 -4.28
CA ARG A 34 8.71 -8.75 -5.40
C ARG A 34 9.55 -9.98 -5.70
N ASP A 35 9.49 -10.45 -6.94
CA ASP A 35 10.32 -11.55 -7.37
C ASP A 35 11.81 -11.18 -7.37
N ALA A 36 12.68 -12.18 -7.55
CA ALA A 36 14.12 -11.97 -7.59
C ALA A 36 14.58 -11.14 -8.81
N GLY A 37 13.78 -11.10 -9.88
CA GLY A 37 14.02 -10.26 -11.06
C GLY A 37 13.62 -8.79 -10.84
N GLY A 38 12.91 -8.51 -9.75
CA GLY A 38 12.48 -7.19 -9.36
C GLY A 38 11.05 -6.83 -9.79
N ALA A 39 10.25 -7.72 -10.37
CA ALA A 39 8.85 -7.40 -10.68
C ALA A 39 7.97 -7.52 -9.43
N ALA A 40 7.12 -6.53 -9.21
CA ALA A 40 6.12 -6.54 -8.13
C ALA A 40 4.87 -7.31 -8.54
N HIS A 41 4.25 -7.97 -7.57
CA HIS A 41 3.07 -8.81 -7.74
C HIS A 41 2.11 -8.58 -6.56
N ILE A 42 0.81 -8.72 -6.80
CA ILE A 42 -0.23 -8.57 -5.77
C ILE A 42 -1.19 -9.75 -5.82
N TRP A 43 -1.35 -10.44 -4.69
CA TRP A 43 -2.27 -11.56 -4.55
C TRP A 43 -3.17 -11.41 -3.34
N GLU A 44 -4.23 -12.23 -3.29
CA GLU A 44 -4.95 -12.47 -2.04
C GLU A 44 -3.98 -13.07 -1.01
N ASP A 45 -4.01 -12.55 0.22
CA ASP A 45 -3.09 -13.03 1.28
C ASP A 45 -3.55 -14.35 1.91
N ARG A 46 -3.86 -15.34 1.06
CA ARG A 46 -4.46 -16.59 1.52
C ARG A 46 -4.05 -17.77 0.65
N CYS A 47 -3.34 -18.73 1.25
CA CYS A 47 -2.99 -19.98 0.61
C CYS A 47 -4.23 -20.85 0.38
N PRO A 48 -4.56 -21.27 -0.87
CA PRO A 48 -5.73 -22.09 -1.19
C PRO A 48 -5.79 -23.44 -0.46
N HIS A 49 -4.65 -23.94 0.03
CA HIS A 49 -4.60 -25.22 0.74
C HIS A 49 -5.31 -25.15 2.12
N ARG A 50 -4.86 -24.26 3.02
CA ARG A 50 -5.38 -24.15 4.40
C ARG A 50 -5.47 -22.73 4.94
N GLY A 51 -5.41 -21.73 4.06
CA GLY A 51 -5.63 -20.34 4.42
C GLY A 51 -4.51 -19.63 5.17
N MET A 52 -3.30 -20.21 5.21
CA MET A 52 -2.13 -19.49 5.75
C MET A 52 -1.83 -18.27 4.88
N LYS A 53 -1.48 -17.14 5.52
CA LYS A 53 -1.07 -15.93 4.82
C LYS A 53 0.18 -16.17 3.98
N MET A 54 0.13 -15.74 2.73
CA MET A 54 1.23 -15.82 1.78
C MET A 54 2.28 -14.75 2.01
N SER A 55 1.92 -13.65 2.68
CA SER A 55 2.84 -12.61 3.15
C SER A 55 3.90 -13.12 4.13
N PHE A 56 3.63 -14.21 4.85
CA PHE A 56 4.62 -14.92 5.69
C PHE A 56 5.42 -15.98 4.90
N GLY A 57 5.15 -16.15 3.62
CA GLY A 57 5.86 -17.08 2.75
C GLY A 57 7.29 -16.65 2.45
N PHE A 58 7.96 -17.45 1.62
CA PHE A 58 9.32 -17.19 1.19
C PHE A 58 9.38 -17.03 -0.32
N VAL A 59 9.79 -15.86 -0.79
CA VAL A 59 10.05 -15.65 -2.21
C VAL A 59 11.30 -16.43 -2.62
N ARG A 60 11.20 -17.16 -3.75
CA ARG A 60 12.27 -17.97 -4.34
C ARG A 60 12.20 -17.82 -5.85
N GLY A 61 13.09 -17.00 -6.43
CA GLY A 61 13.00 -16.66 -7.84
C GLY A 61 11.72 -15.87 -8.13
N ASP A 62 10.89 -16.42 -9.01
CA ASP A 62 9.57 -15.95 -9.44
C ASP A 62 8.40 -16.68 -8.75
N HIS A 63 8.67 -17.34 -7.61
CA HIS A 63 7.67 -18.07 -6.83
C HIS A 63 7.62 -17.60 -5.37
N ILE A 64 6.49 -17.85 -4.70
CA ILE A 64 6.40 -17.85 -3.23
C ILE A 64 6.08 -19.26 -2.72
N ALA A 65 6.90 -19.73 -1.79
CA ALA A 65 6.62 -20.91 -0.99
C ALA A 65 5.83 -20.53 0.28
N CYS A 66 4.67 -21.13 0.48
CA CYS A 66 3.87 -20.95 1.69
C CYS A 66 4.63 -21.50 2.92
N LEU A 67 4.74 -20.71 3.98
CA LEU A 67 5.42 -21.09 5.23
C LEU A 67 4.87 -22.39 5.86
N TYR A 68 3.60 -22.71 5.64
CA TYR A 68 2.96 -23.83 6.36
C TYR A 68 3.41 -25.21 5.83
N HIS A 69 3.18 -25.49 4.55
CA HIS A 69 3.49 -26.80 3.95
C HIS A 69 4.42 -26.70 2.73
N GLY A 70 4.98 -25.52 2.47
CA GLY A 70 5.92 -25.30 1.37
C GLY A 70 5.31 -25.38 -0.03
N TRP A 71 3.98 -25.34 -0.17
CA TRP A 71 3.34 -25.26 -1.49
C TRP A 71 3.85 -24.00 -2.20
N GLN A 72 4.34 -24.17 -3.42
CA GLN A 72 4.99 -23.11 -4.18
C GLN A 72 4.06 -22.63 -5.29
N TYR A 73 3.91 -21.33 -5.40
CA TYR A 73 3.06 -20.68 -6.38
C TYR A 73 3.91 -19.74 -7.24
N ASP A 74 3.77 -19.83 -8.56
CA ASP A 74 4.45 -18.92 -9.51
C ASP A 74 3.82 -17.54 -9.54
N SER A 75 4.39 -16.61 -10.30
CA SER A 75 3.91 -15.23 -10.48
C SER A 75 2.44 -15.10 -10.91
N GLU A 76 1.94 -16.09 -11.66
CA GLU A 76 0.55 -16.17 -12.12
C GLU A 76 -0.39 -16.80 -11.07
N GLY A 77 0.11 -17.04 -9.86
CA GLY A 77 -0.61 -17.61 -8.74
C GLY A 77 -0.84 -19.13 -8.85
N GLN A 78 -0.30 -19.80 -9.86
CA GLN A 78 -0.47 -21.24 -10.06
C GLN A 78 0.42 -22.03 -9.09
N CYS A 79 -0.16 -23.01 -8.38
CA CYS A 79 0.64 -23.94 -7.62
C CYS A 79 1.46 -24.81 -8.57
N ARG A 80 2.80 -24.76 -8.42
CA ARG A 80 3.75 -25.51 -9.25
C ARG A 80 4.37 -26.68 -8.54
N HIS A 81 4.37 -26.67 -7.22
CA HIS A 81 5.06 -27.70 -6.45
C HIS A 81 4.40 -27.93 -5.08
N ILE A 82 4.17 -29.20 -4.76
CA ILE A 82 3.67 -29.67 -3.47
C ILE A 82 4.74 -30.58 -2.86
N PRO A 83 5.50 -30.14 -1.85
CA PRO A 83 6.64 -30.90 -1.34
C PRO A 83 6.31 -32.32 -0.84
N ALA A 84 5.11 -32.53 -0.30
CA ALA A 84 4.68 -33.86 0.16
C ALA A 84 4.38 -34.85 -0.98
N HIS A 85 4.20 -34.34 -2.20
CA HIS A 85 3.91 -35.12 -3.42
C HIS A 85 4.76 -34.55 -4.58
N PRO A 86 6.09 -34.73 -4.55
CA PRO A 86 7.01 -34.02 -5.44
C PRO A 86 6.84 -34.38 -6.92
N ASP A 87 6.36 -35.59 -7.21
CA ASP A 87 6.15 -36.10 -8.57
C ASP A 87 4.71 -35.86 -9.08
N LEU A 88 3.86 -35.22 -8.29
CA LEU A 88 2.48 -34.93 -8.67
C LEU A 88 2.44 -33.81 -9.72
N ASP A 89 1.76 -34.08 -10.84
CA ASP A 89 1.31 -33.02 -11.74
C ASP A 89 0.20 -32.22 -11.05
N VAL A 90 0.53 -31.02 -10.58
CA VAL A 90 -0.35 -30.22 -9.74
C VAL A 90 -1.53 -29.70 -10.57
N PRO A 91 -2.79 -29.93 -10.14
CA PRO A 91 -3.95 -29.47 -10.87
C PRO A 91 -3.93 -27.96 -11.15
N ALA A 92 -4.24 -27.57 -12.39
CA ALA A 92 -4.28 -26.16 -12.82
C ALA A 92 -5.36 -25.32 -12.11
N THR A 93 -6.27 -25.95 -11.38
CA THR A 93 -7.29 -25.29 -10.56
C THR A 93 -6.77 -24.80 -9.21
N ILE A 94 -5.59 -25.25 -8.77
CA ILE A 94 -4.98 -24.80 -7.52
C ILE A 94 -4.24 -23.49 -7.78
N ARG A 95 -4.95 -22.38 -7.58
CA ARG A 95 -4.45 -21.03 -7.84
C ARG A 95 -4.76 -20.08 -6.69
N ILE A 96 -3.84 -19.15 -6.45
CA ILE A 96 -4.07 -17.95 -5.65
C ILE A 96 -4.72 -16.89 -6.54
N ALA A 97 -5.71 -16.17 -6.00
CA ALA A 97 -6.28 -15.02 -6.69
C ALA A 97 -5.23 -13.90 -6.82
N ARG A 98 -5.05 -13.41 -8.06
CA ARG A 98 -4.10 -12.35 -8.41
C ARG A 98 -4.83 -11.06 -8.76
N PHE A 99 -4.15 -9.94 -8.60
CA PHE A 99 -4.70 -8.61 -8.85
C PHE A 99 -3.74 -7.78 -9.69
N ALA A 100 -4.29 -6.78 -10.39
CA ALA A 100 -3.49 -5.91 -11.23
C ALA A 100 -2.57 -5.03 -10.38
N VAL A 101 -1.33 -4.89 -10.84
CA VAL A 101 -0.26 -4.14 -10.18
C VAL A 101 0.27 -3.06 -11.12
N LEU A 102 0.58 -1.90 -10.55
CA LEU A 102 1.22 -0.80 -11.25
C LEU A 102 2.24 -0.14 -10.32
N GLU A 103 3.47 0.06 -10.79
CA GLU A 103 4.45 0.89 -10.09
C GLU A 103 4.53 2.27 -10.74
N ALA A 104 4.17 3.31 -9.98
CA ALA A 104 4.16 4.69 -10.46
C ALA A 104 4.49 5.66 -9.31
N GLY A 105 5.34 6.66 -9.59
CA GLY A 105 5.78 7.64 -8.58
C GLY A 105 6.49 7.02 -7.37
N GLY A 106 7.14 5.86 -7.54
CA GLY A 106 7.78 5.14 -6.44
C GLY A 106 6.81 4.47 -5.45
N ILE A 107 5.55 4.30 -5.83
CA ILE A 107 4.50 3.59 -5.06
C ILE A 107 4.06 2.36 -5.84
N ILE A 108 3.78 1.27 -5.13
CA ILE A 108 3.09 0.09 -5.67
C ILE A 108 1.59 0.31 -5.50
N TRP A 109 0.87 0.25 -6.62
CA TRP A 109 -0.58 0.40 -6.71
C TRP A 109 -1.23 -0.94 -7.04
N GLY A 110 -2.33 -1.25 -6.36
CA GLY A 110 -3.18 -2.40 -6.66
C GLY A 110 -4.55 -1.99 -7.19
N CYS A 111 -5.03 -2.72 -8.18
CA CYS A 111 -6.43 -2.67 -8.61
C CYS A 111 -7.04 -4.07 -8.47
N PHE A 112 -8.12 -4.16 -7.69
CA PHE A 112 -8.65 -5.44 -7.21
C PHE A 112 -9.90 -5.91 -7.99
N ASN A 113 -10.00 -5.47 -9.25
CA ASN A 113 -10.87 -6.10 -10.24
C ASN A 113 -10.21 -7.38 -10.74
N GLU A 114 -11.02 -8.30 -11.30
CA GLU A 114 -10.46 -9.41 -12.06
C GLU A 114 -9.53 -8.88 -13.15
N VAL A 115 -8.35 -9.49 -13.28
CA VAL A 115 -7.24 -9.03 -14.13
C VAL A 115 -7.62 -8.92 -15.62
N ASP A 116 -8.76 -9.49 -16.01
CA ASP A 116 -9.29 -9.52 -17.38
C ASP A 116 -10.31 -8.39 -17.69
N GLY A 117 -10.47 -7.42 -16.78
CA GLY A 117 -11.37 -6.27 -16.94
C GLY A 117 -10.73 -5.02 -17.55
N ASN A 118 -11.56 -4.03 -17.91
CA ASN A 118 -11.11 -2.69 -18.28
C ASN A 118 -10.55 -1.99 -17.01
N LEU A 119 -9.23 -1.89 -16.89
CA LEU A 119 -8.59 -1.24 -15.75
C LEU A 119 -8.91 0.26 -15.73
N PRO A 120 -9.09 0.87 -14.54
CA PRO A 120 -9.24 2.31 -14.42
C PRO A 120 -7.97 3.03 -14.91
N ARG A 121 -8.12 4.31 -15.27
CA ARG A 121 -6.98 5.14 -15.66
C ARG A 121 -5.93 5.14 -14.54
N ALA A 122 -4.68 4.90 -14.92
CA ALA A 122 -3.55 4.92 -14.00
C ALA A 122 -3.45 6.29 -13.27
N PRO A 123 -3.04 6.31 -11.99
CA PRO A 123 -2.77 7.54 -11.28
C PRO A 123 -1.69 8.37 -11.99
N GLU A 124 -1.95 9.65 -12.19
CA GLU A 124 -1.00 10.60 -12.76
C GLU A 124 -0.07 11.13 -11.67
N LEU A 125 1.20 10.73 -11.74
CA LEU A 125 2.25 11.15 -10.81
C LEU A 125 3.47 11.65 -11.59
N PRO A 126 4.25 12.59 -11.01
CA PRO A 126 5.52 13.00 -11.60
C PRO A 126 6.46 11.80 -11.79
N ALA A 127 7.23 11.80 -12.89
CA ALA A 127 8.13 10.70 -13.21
C ALA A 127 9.32 10.60 -12.24
N ALA A 128 9.82 11.74 -11.74
CA ALA A 128 10.95 11.82 -10.84
C ALA A 128 10.47 12.15 -9.42
N THR A 129 10.32 11.10 -8.60
CA THR A 129 9.88 11.19 -7.21
C THR A 129 10.78 10.35 -6.32
N THR A 130 10.99 10.82 -5.10
CA THR A 130 11.72 10.08 -4.07
C THR A 130 10.72 9.58 -3.03
N PRO A 131 10.58 8.26 -2.82
CA PRO A 131 9.80 7.74 -1.70
C PRO A 131 10.31 8.32 -0.38
N VAL A 132 9.45 8.61 0.58
CA VAL A 132 9.87 9.22 1.86
C VAL A 132 9.56 8.32 3.04
N ARG A 133 8.28 8.03 3.30
CA ARG A 133 7.86 7.09 4.35
C ARG A 133 6.38 6.73 4.21
N SER A 134 6.01 5.62 4.83
CA SER A 134 4.61 5.25 5.05
C SER A 134 4.24 5.47 6.52
N LEU A 135 2.98 5.83 6.80
CA LEU A 135 2.42 5.97 8.14
C LEU A 135 1.07 5.25 8.19
N PHE A 136 0.80 4.52 9.26
CA PHE A 136 -0.53 4.02 9.57
C PHE A 136 -1.16 4.96 10.60
N ILE A 137 -2.41 5.34 10.35
CA ILE A 137 -3.11 6.40 11.10
C ILE A 137 -4.51 5.88 11.45
N ASP A 138 -4.87 6.00 12.72
CA ASP A 138 -6.20 5.64 13.25
C ASP A 138 -7.24 6.71 12.84
N CYS A 139 -7.48 6.81 11.54
CA CYS A 139 -8.41 7.73 10.92
C CYS A 139 -8.96 7.15 9.61
N PRO A 140 -10.28 7.26 9.34
CA PRO A 140 -10.85 6.90 8.04
C PRO A 140 -10.18 7.68 6.90
N ALA A 141 -9.92 7.02 5.76
CA ALA A 141 -9.18 7.61 4.64
C ALA A 141 -9.76 8.94 4.15
N GLN A 142 -11.08 9.05 4.03
CA GLN A 142 -11.75 10.28 3.57
C GLN A 142 -11.49 11.45 4.52
N ARG A 143 -11.50 11.19 5.82
CA ARG A 143 -11.21 12.19 6.86
C ARG A 143 -9.73 12.58 6.83
N LEU A 144 -8.83 11.62 6.70
CA LEU A 144 -7.39 11.89 6.56
C LEU A 144 -7.09 12.76 5.33
N THR A 145 -7.69 12.45 4.18
CA THR A 145 -7.54 13.24 2.94
C THR A 145 -8.00 14.69 3.13
N ALA A 146 -9.05 14.93 3.92
CA ALA A 146 -9.52 16.27 4.24
C ALA A 146 -8.53 17.03 5.13
N LEU A 147 -8.05 16.38 6.20
CA LEU A 147 -7.25 16.99 7.27
C LEU A 147 -5.76 17.19 6.94
N ILE A 148 -5.18 16.41 6.01
CA ILE A 148 -3.73 16.43 5.71
C ILE A 148 -3.18 17.85 5.46
N ALA A 149 -3.99 18.70 4.84
CA ALA A 149 -3.61 20.06 4.50
C ALA A 149 -3.82 21.09 5.62
N ASP A 150 -4.59 20.71 6.65
CA ASP A 150 -4.97 21.63 7.72
C ASP A 150 -4.01 21.52 8.91
N ILE A 151 -3.18 20.47 8.98
CA ILE A 151 -2.22 20.29 10.07
C ILE A 151 -0.98 21.17 9.86
N PRO A 152 -0.74 22.18 10.71
CA PRO A 152 0.35 23.13 10.53
C PRO A 152 1.72 22.50 10.73
N PHE A 153 2.72 23.09 10.07
CA PHE A 153 4.13 22.82 10.28
C PHE A 153 4.88 24.12 10.52
N GLU A 154 5.67 24.18 11.59
CA GLU A 154 6.43 25.39 11.97
C GLU A 154 5.56 26.66 11.98
N GLY A 155 4.28 26.53 12.36
CA GLY A 155 3.33 27.63 12.46
C GLY A 155 2.61 28.01 11.16
N SER A 156 2.82 27.29 10.05
CA SER A 156 2.14 27.52 8.77
C SER A 156 1.46 26.25 8.26
N ALA A 157 0.23 26.38 7.74
CA ALA A 157 -0.47 25.25 7.11
C ALA A 157 0.21 24.86 5.78
N PRO A 158 0.26 23.55 5.44
CA PRO A 158 0.66 23.10 4.12
C PRO A 158 -0.20 23.71 3.01
N ASN A 159 0.42 24.12 1.91
CA ASN A 159 -0.34 24.59 0.75
C ASN A 159 -0.75 23.40 -0.12
N VAL A 160 -2.04 23.26 -0.41
CA VAL A 160 -2.54 22.20 -1.31
C VAL A 160 -2.29 22.58 -2.76
N THR A 161 -1.58 21.72 -3.48
CA THR A 161 -1.30 21.90 -4.91
C THR A 161 -2.23 21.06 -5.78
N THR A 162 -2.73 19.92 -5.28
CA THR A 162 -3.64 19.03 -6.02
C THR A 162 -4.46 18.17 -5.06
N ARG A 163 -5.72 17.87 -5.41
CA ARG A 163 -6.54 16.83 -4.77
C ARG A 163 -7.26 16.03 -5.84
N THR A 164 -6.80 14.81 -6.09
CA THR A 164 -7.38 13.91 -7.09
C THR A 164 -7.58 12.52 -6.48
N GLY A 165 -8.82 12.19 -6.14
CA GLY A 165 -9.15 10.93 -5.48
C GLY A 165 -8.37 10.74 -4.18
N ARG A 166 -7.49 9.74 -4.16
CA ARG A 166 -6.66 9.36 -3.00
C ARG A 166 -5.31 10.09 -2.94
N ILE A 167 -5.05 10.99 -3.87
CA ILE A 167 -3.76 11.70 -4.01
C ILE A 167 -3.95 13.15 -3.59
N VAL A 168 -3.12 13.60 -2.65
CA VAL A 168 -3.04 14.99 -2.19
C VAL A 168 -1.63 15.51 -2.41
N GLY A 169 -1.49 16.52 -3.27
CA GLY A 169 -0.24 17.27 -3.42
C GLY A 169 -0.19 18.40 -2.39
N ILE A 170 0.94 18.52 -1.68
CA ILE A 170 1.16 19.55 -0.66
C ILE A 170 2.55 20.17 -0.78
N THR A 171 2.66 21.44 -0.41
CA THR A 171 3.93 22.13 -0.23
C THR A 171 4.15 22.47 1.24
N LEU A 172 5.31 22.09 1.77
CA LEU A 172 5.71 22.20 3.16
C LEU A 172 7.07 22.93 3.25
N GLY A 173 7.03 24.25 3.41
CA GLY A 173 8.23 25.08 3.19
C GLY A 173 8.72 24.90 1.74
N ASP A 174 9.96 24.49 1.57
CA ASP A 174 10.56 24.20 0.26
C ASP A 174 10.32 22.74 -0.21
N ASN A 175 9.68 21.91 0.62
CA ASN A 175 9.37 20.52 0.27
C ASN A 175 8.09 20.47 -0.56
N VAL A 176 8.13 19.79 -1.71
CA VAL A 176 6.93 19.46 -2.48
C VAL A 176 6.67 17.97 -2.34
N LEU A 177 5.57 17.63 -1.68
CA LEU A 177 5.19 16.27 -1.33
C LEU A 177 3.91 15.84 -2.04
N ILE A 178 3.79 14.54 -2.26
CA ILE A 178 2.56 13.88 -2.66
C ILE A 178 2.24 12.84 -1.60
N ALA A 179 1.02 12.92 -1.08
CA ALA A 179 0.42 12.02 -0.13
C ALA A 179 -0.58 11.11 -0.85
N ALA A 180 -0.27 9.82 -0.92
CA ALA A 180 -1.21 8.81 -1.40
C ALA A 180 -1.87 8.09 -0.22
N VAL A 181 -3.20 8.17 -0.13
CA VAL A 181 -3.98 7.67 1.00
C VAL A 181 -4.60 6.31 0.69
N GLN A 182 -4.25 5.30 1.48
CA GLN A 182 -4.78 3.95 1.43
C GLN A 182 -5.89 3.78 2.49
N PRO A 183 -7.13 3.42 2.10
CA PRO A 183 -8.15 2.99 3.05
C PRO A 183 -7.86 1.57 3.54
N VAL A 184 -7.30 1.44 4.75
CA VAL A 184 -6.92 0.14 5.32
C VAL A 184 -8.15 -0.58 5.87
N SER A 185 -9.00 0.14 6.61
CA SER A 185 -10.27 -0.32 7.16
C SER A 185 -11.28 0.84 7.22
N GLY A 186 -12.43 0.65 7.88
CA GLY A 186 -13.38 1.73 8.11
C GLY A 186 -12.89 2.81 9.09
N SER A 187 -11.87 2.49 9.91
CA SER A 187 -11.35 3.37 10.96
C SER A 187 -9.86 3.65 10.82
N GLU A 188 -9.14 2.94 9.95
CA GLU A 188 -7.70 3.09 9.75
C GLU A 188 -7.37 3.40 8.29
N SER A 189 -6.31 4.16 8.11
CA SER A 189 -5.71 4.44 6.81
C SER A 189 -4.19 4.35 6.85
N ALA A 190 -3.58 4.20 5.69
CA ALA A 190 -2.16 4.39 5.52
C ALA A 190 -1.89 5.59 4.60
N LEU A 191 -0.81 6.31 4.89
CA LEU A 191 -0.34 7.47 4.16
C LEU A 191 1.04 7.17 3.60
N HIS A 192 1.16 7.11 2.27
CA HIS A 192 2.44 6.96 1.60
C HIS A 192 2.91 8.32 1.08
N LEU A 193 4.01 8.80 1.63
CA LEU A 193 4.61 10.08 1.26
C LEU A 193 5.74 9.86 0.25
N ILE A 194 5.66 10.61 -0.85
CA ILE A 194 6.73 10.76 -1.83
C ILE A 194 7.03 12.25 -1.99
N ALA A 195 8.26 12.60 -2.32
CA ALA A 195 8.65 13.98 -2.60
C ALA A 195 9.06 14.14 -4.06
N THR A 196 8.87 15.35 -4.59
CA THR A 196 9.45 15.76 -5.87
C THR A 196 10.65 16.66 -5.62
N GLY A 197 11.75 16.46 -6.36
CA GLY A 197 12.99 17.21 -6.18
C GLY A 197 14.02 16.50 -5.29
N ALA A 198 15.15 17.19 -5.05
CA ALA A 198 16.25 16.67 -4.25
C ALA A 198 15.89 16.71 -2.75
N LEU A 199 16.15 15.60 -2.04
CA LEU A 199 15.96 15.51 -0.59
C LEU A 199 17.30 15.49 0.12
N GLU A 200 17.63 16.59 0.77
CA GLU A 200 18.77 16.68 1.70
C GLU A 200 18.35 16.30 3.13
N SER A 201 19.33 16.12 4.02
CA SER A 201 19.07 15.73 5.42
C SER A 201 18.12 16.67 6.17
N GLN A 202 18.16 17.97 5.88
CA GLN A 202 17.24 18.95 6.47
C GLN A 202 15.79 18.71 6.03
N HIS A 203 15.56 18.50 4.73
CA HIS A 203 14.25 18.17 4.16
C HIS A 203 13.67 16.91 4.80
N LEU A 204 14.47 15.84 4.90
CA LEU A 204 14.04 14.59 5.53
C LEU A 204 13.64 14.78 6.99
N LYS A 205 14.40 15.59 7.75
CA LYS A 205 14.08 15.91 9.14
C LYS A 205 12.76 16.68 9.26
N GLN A 206 12.53 17.66 8.40
CA GLN A 206 11.29 18.45 8.38
C GLN A 206 10.08 17.55 8.06
N ILE A 207 10.17 16.76 6.99
CA ILE A 207 9.09 15.84 6.59
C ILE A 207 8.83 14.82 7.69
N SER A 208 9.87 14.24 8.30
CA SER A 208 9.71 13.30 9.41
C SER A 208 8.95 13.93 10.57
N THR A 209 9.38 15.11 11.01
CA THR A 209 8.78 15.84 12.14
C THR A 209 7.31 16.18 11.86
N TRP A 210 7.03 16.74 10.69
CA TRP A 210 5.66 17.06 10.26
C TRP A 210 4.78 15.82 10.20
N SER A 211 5.26 14.74 9.56
CA SER A 211 4.46 13.53 9.35
C SER A 211 4.06 12.84 10.67
N GLU A 212 4.90 12.93 11.70
CA GLU A 212 4.59 12.46 13.04
C GLU A 212 3.59 13.36 13.77
N GLN A 213 3.71 14.68 13.60
CA GLN A 213 2.74 15.64 14.13
C GLN A 213 1.37 15.46 13.47
N LEU A 214 1.33 15.35 12.13
CA LEU A 214 0.15 15.03 11.34
C LEU A 214 -0.59 13.83 11.91
N ARG A 215 0.11 12.71 12.09
CA ARG A 215 -0.50 11.50 12.66
C ARG A 215 -1.13 11.78 14.03
N ARG A 216 -0.35 12.35 14.96
CA ARG A 216 -0.82 12.62 16.34
C ARG A 216 -2.05 13.54 16.36
N GLU A 217 -2.04 14.60 15.58
CA GLU A 217 -3.15 15.58 15.55
C GLU A 217 -4.40 15.00 14.89
N VAL A 218 -4.25 14.30 13.77
CA VAL A 218 -5.38 13.67 13.08
C VAL A 218 -6.03 12.59 13.95
N GLU A 219 -5.25 11.75 14.62
CA GLU A 219 -5.77 10.73 15.55
C GLU A 219 -6.49 11.40 16.73
N ALA A 220 -5.91 12.45 17.33
CA ALA A 220 -6.55 13.18 18.42
C ALA A 220 -7.87 13.86 18.01
N LEU A 221 -7.94 14.42 16.80
CA LEU A 221 -9.18 14.99 16.24
C LEU A 221 -10.22 13.91 15.94
N THR A 222 -9.79 12.71 15.56
CA THR A 222 -10.69 11.60 15.25
C THR A 222 -11.30 11.01 16.52
N SER A 223 -10.51 10.84 17.58
CA SER A 223 -11.02 10.36 18.88
C SER A 223 -12.06 11.31 19.50
N LYS A 224 -11.84 12.63 19.42
CA LYS A 224 -12.79 13.62 19.97
C LYS A 224 -14.17 13.58 19.31
N ASP A 225 -14.22 13.37 18.00
CA ASP A 225 -15.48 13.29 17.27
C ASP A 225 -16.26 12.02 17.65
N ASN A 226 -15.56 10.90 17.82
CA ASN A 226 -16.16 9.64 18.28
C ASN A 226 -16.74 9.77 19.71
N ASP A 227 -16.03 10.44 20.63
CA ASP A 227 -16.52 10.68 21.99
C ASP A 227 -17.75 11.61 21.99
N GLY A 228 -17.81 12.57 21.05
CA GLY A 228 -18.94 13.48 20.87
C GLY A 228 -20.20 12.81 20.33
N GLU A 229 -20.08 11.80 19.46
CA GLU A 229 -21.21 11.01 18.95
C GLU A 229 -21.78 10.04 19.99
N ILE A 230 -20.97 9.53 20.93
CA ILE A 230 -21.44 8.64 22.01
C ILE A 230 -22.21 9.40 23.11
N ALA A 231 -21.94 10.69 23.25
CA ALA A 231 -22.54 11.55 24.28
C ALA A 231 -23.86 12.23 23.85
N ALA A 232 -24.31 12.05 22.60
CA ALA A 232 -25.54 12.62 22.03
C ALA A 232 -26.64 11.58 21.85
#